data_AF-A0A928DL52-F1
#
_entry.id   AF-A0A928DL52-F1
#
_cell.length_a   1.000
_cell.length_b   1.000
_cell.length_c   1.000
_cell.angle_alpha   90.00
_cell.angle_beta   90.00
_cell.angle_gamma   90.00
#
_symmetry.space_group_name_H-M   'P 1'
#
loop_
_entity.id
_entity.type
_entity.pdbx_description
1 polymer ?
#
loop_
_entity_poly.entity_id
_entity_poly.type
_entity_poly.pdbx_seq_one_letter_code
_entity_poly.pdbx_strand_id
1 'polypeptide(L)'
;MLRLLALFLSCSAAFALDLAGSIKTGEFWKQEARESLQGVPCSQPDDEHLRTSGLSFGELNTGEVIISVAEGKPTTLQAMLYNKGDDGNIGSEDFNNTVNEARTALDALLGVRGKALRNSKKDSAVKLKSWEWKWDTGIVRLETSSTGRKSNFEAEFIRLNMAATAKALSTGGARDTVRKSELRGSITTEEDGTVWLKGVPMVDQGMKGYCMPATLARVFAFYGMDKVDQHALAAVCDSNAGGGTTAYAMERAMQDVCKKFHTKFIVLEDFVSTYKSIIEPYNKLAKREDKPTMSLRSDIFGTADAELLRQARAGKNSQVNKWMKDIKKSIDGGSPVIWLVMVGIYQEEIPLPQERGGHARLIIGYNLKNKTIIYTDSWGAAHARKTMPAADAIGMTMGRYIIKLR
;
A
#
# COMPACT_ATOMS: atom_id res chain seq x y z
N MET A 1 20.92 -36.90 -18.12
CA MET A 1 19.48 -36.83 -18.48
C MET A 1 18.97 -35.47 -18.02
N LEU A 2 18.99 -34.49 -18.93
CA LEU A 2 18.60 -33.10 -18.70
C LEU A 2 17.10 -33.02 -18.32
N ARG A 3 16.79 -32.39 -17.19
CA ARG A 3 15.42 -31.94 -16.88
C ARG A 3 15.19 -30.61 -17.60
N LEU A 4 14.28 -30.62 -18.56
CA LEU A 4 13.74 -29.43 -19.21
C LEU A 4 13.16 -28.49 -18.14
N LEU A 5 13.74 -27.31 -18.00
CA LEU A 5 13.09 -26.15 -17.40
C LEU A 5 12.10 -25.63 -18.45
N ALA A 6 10.80 -25.85 -18.23
CA ALA A 6 9.77 -25.16 -18.98
C ALA A 6 9.72 -23.71 -18.49
N LEU A 7 10.41 -22.80 -19.20
CA LEU A 7 10.08 -21.39 -19.13
C LEU A 7 8.65 -21.23 -19.65
N PHE A 8 7.70 -20.98 -18.75
CA PHE A 8 6.41 -20.41 -19.11
C PHE A 8 6.63 -18.95 -19.51
N LEU A 9 7.03 -18.73 -20.77
CA LEU A 9 6.64 -17.52 -21.47
C LEU A 9 5.13 -17.66 -21.74
N SER A 10 4.31 -17.16 -20.83
CA SER A 10 2.91 -16.88 -21.12
C SER A 10 2.85 -15.63 -22.00
N CYS A 11 3.12 -15.82 -23.29
CA CYS A 11 2.58 -14.92 -24.30
C CYS A 11 1.09 -15.22 -24.44
N SER A 12 0.33 -14.86 -23.41
CA SER A 12 -1.12 -14.77 -23.51
C SER A 12 -1.39 -13.40 -24.11
N ALA A 13 -1.67 -13.34 -25.41
CA ALA A 13 -2.45 -12.23 -25.94
C ALA A 13 -3.85 -12.33 -25.31
N ALA A 14 -3.96 -11.93 -24.04
CA ALA A 14 -5.24 -11.69 -23.41
C ALA A 14 -5.92 -10.64 -24.27
N PHE A 15 -7.15 -10.92 -24.71
CA PHE A 15 -7.97 -9.93 -25.40
C PHE A 15 -7.97 -8.67 -24.53
N ALA A 16 -7.25 -7.63 -24.96
CA ALA A 16 -7.26 -6.37 -24.27
C ALA A 16 -8.66 -5.80 -24.45
N LEU A 17 -9.44 -5.73 -23.39
CA LEU A 17 -10.76 -5.12 -23.46
C LEU A 17 -10.56 -3.61 -23.62
N ASP A 18 -10.95 -3.10 -24.79
CA ASP A 18 -10.88 -1.68 -25.08
C ASP A 18 -12.11 -0.94 -24.53
N LEU A 19 -11.87 0.00 -23.62
CA LEU A 19 -12.89 0.84 -23.01
C LEU A 19 -13.06 2.21 -23.71
N ALA A 20 -12.34 2.47 -24.81
CA ALA A 20 -12.41 3.73 -25.55
C ALA A 20 -13.83 4.19 -25.84
N GLY A 21 -14.62 3.32 -26.47
CA GLY A 21 -15.98 3.63 -26.88
C GLY A 21 -16.87 3.96 -25.68
N SER A 22 -16.92 3.08 -24.68
CA SER A 22 -17.82 3.21 -23.53
C SER A 22 -17.44 4.37 -22.61
N ILE A 23 -16.16 4.68 -22.44
CA ILE A 23 -15.71 5.86 -21.67
C ILE A 23 -16.03 7.14 -22.45
N LYS A 24 -15.80 7.17 -23.77
CA LYS A 24 -16.09 8.35 -24.60
C LYS A 24 -17.58 8.67 -24.66
N THR A 25 -18.46 7.65 -24.74
CA THR A 25 -19.92 7.85 -24.70
C THR A 25 -20.45 8.06 -23.27
N GLY A 26 -19.63 7.77 -22.25
CA GLY A 26 -20.01 7.78 -20.85
C GLY A 26 -20.89 6.60 -20.43
N GLU A 27 -21.04 5.60 -21.30
CA GLU A 27 -21.76 4.36 -21.00
C GLU A 27 -21.10 3.55 -19.89
N PHE A 28 -19.76 3.55 -19.82
CA PHE A 28 -18.98 2.88 -18.78
C PHE A 28 -19.41 3.31 -17.37
N TRP A 29 -19.73 4.59 -17.17
CA TRP A 29 -20.13 5.14 -15.86
C TRP A 29 -21.57 4.79 -15.46
N LYS A 30 -22.37 4.22 -16.37
CA LYS A 30 -23.80 3.95 -16.18
C LYS A 30 -24.12 2.47 -15.98
N GLN A 31 -23.27 1.60 -16.52
CA GLN A 31 -23.39 0.15 -16.46
C GLN A 31 -22.83 -0.41 -15.15
N GLU A 32 -23.20 -1.65 -14.84
CA GLU A 32 -22.61 -2.40 -13.74
C GLU A 32 -21.13 -2.68 -14.03
N ALA A 33 -20.25 -2.37 -13.08
CA ALA A 33 -18.80 -2.43 -13.28
C ALA A 33 -18.33 -3.84 -13.67
N ARG A 34 -18.96 -4.88 -13.10
CA ARG A 34 -18.64 -6.28 -13.40
C ARG A 34 -19.09 -6.70 -14.81
N GLU A 35 -20.17 -6.12 -15.31
CA GLU A 35 -20.65 -6.38 -16.68
C GLU A 35 -19.72 -5.70 -17.69
N SER A 36 -19.32 -4.45 -17.44
CA SER A 36 -18.37 -3.73 -18.27
C SER A 36 -16.97 -4.35 -18.31
N LEU A 37 -16.65 -5.31 -17.43
CA LEU A 37 -15.38 -6.03 -17.36
C LEU A 37 -15.53 -7.52 -17.67
N GLN A 38 -16.64 -7.93 -18.29
CA GLN A 38 -16.89 -9.34 -18.57
C GLN A 38 -15.75 -9.95 -19.41
N GLY A 39 -15.23 -11.10 -18.95
CA GLY A 39 -14.12 -11.80 -19.61
C GLY A 39 -12.73 -11.30 -19.22
N VAL A 40 -12.63 -10.23 -18.43
CA VAL A 40 -11.35 -9.73 -17.91
C VAL A 40 -11.15 -10.25 -16.47
N PRO A 41 -10.00 -10.88 -16.15
CA PRO A 41 -9.68 -11.26 -14.78
C PRO A 41 -9.73 -10.05 -13.85
N CYS A 42 -10.55 -10.13 -12.81
CA CYS A 42 -10.75 -9.03 -11.87
C CYS A 42 -10.76 -9.56 -10.44
N SER A 43 -9.93 -8.97 -9.59
CA SER A 43 -10.00 -9.15 -8.14
C SER A 43 -10.78 -8.00 -7.51
N GLN A 44 -11.32 -8.24 -6.32
CA GLN A 44 -12.06 -7.24 -5.55
C GLN A 44 -11.33 -7.03 -4.22
N PRO A 45 -10.46 -6.01 -4.12
CA PRO A 45 -9.69 -5.74 -2.90
C PRO A 45 -10.56 -5.37 -1.69
N ASP A 46 -11.71 -4.75 -1.92
CA ASP A 46 -12.73 -4.43 -0.92
C ASP A 46 -14.09 -4.22 -1.59
N ASP A 47 -15.11 -3.81 -0.82
CA ASP A 47 -16.47 -3.62 -1.34
C ASP A 47 -16.59 -2.45 -2.34
N GLU A 48 -15.61 -1.53 -2.36
CA GLU A 48 -15.65 -0.29 -3.13
C GLU A 48 -14.69 -0.29 -4.32
N HIS A 49 -13.83 -1.29 -4.45
CA HIS A 49 -12.79 -1.31 -5.48
C HIS A 49 -12.74 -2.63 -6.25
N LEU A 50 -12.55 -2.50 -7.56
CA LEU A 50 -12.17 -3.58 -8.45
C LEU A 50 -10.74 -3.35 -8.94
N ARG A 51 -9.96 -4.41 -9.05
CA ARG A 51 -8.61 -4.37 -9.61
C ARG A 51 -8.48 -5.35 -10.76
N THR A 52 -7.87 -4.91 -11.83
CA THR A 52 -7.70 -5.69 -13.06
C THR A 52 -6.48 -5.20 -13.86
N SER A 53 -6.21 -5.85 -14.99
CA SER A 53 -5.14 -5.52 -15.92
C SER A 53 -5.53 -5.99 -17.32
N GLY A 54 -4.78 -5.59 -18.35
CA GLY A 54 -5.07 -5.99 -19.72
C GLY A 54 -6.30 -5.26 -20.29
N LEU A 55 -6.49 -4.01 -19.86
CA LEU A 55 -7.44 -3.10 -20.49
C LEU A 55 -6.68 -2.18 -21.44
N SER A 56 -7.38 -1.68 -22.46
CA SER A 56 -6.89 -0.57 -23.27
C SER A 56 -7.90 0.57 -23.29
N PHE A 57 -7.39 1.76 -23.63
CA PHE A 57 -8.19 2.94 -23.91
C PHE A 57 -7.77 3.48 -25.28
N GLY A 58 -8.34 2.88 -26.32
CA GLY A 58 -7.93 3.08 -27.71
C GLY A 58 -6.53 2.54 -27.93
N GLU A 59 -5.61 3.40 -28.38
CA GLU A 59 -4.20 3.03 -28.60
C GLU A 59 -3.39 2.89 -27.30
N LEU A 60 -3.98 3.23 -26.15
CA LEU A 60 -3.29 3.18 -24.86
C LEU A 60 -3.50 1.83 -24.19
N ASN A 61 -2.46 1.02 -24.19
CA ASN A 61 -2.38 -0.17 -23.35
C ASN A 61 -2.14 0.23 -21.90
N THR A 62 -2.83 -0.44 -20.98
CA THR A 62 -2.72 -0.17 -19.55
C THR A 62 -2.17 -1.40 -18.80
N GLY A 63 -1.38 -1.13 -17.77
CA GLY A 63 -0.94 -2.12 -16.79
C GLY A 63 -2.03 -2.35 -15.74
N GLU A 64 -1.72 -2.02 -14.49
CA GLU A 64 -2.69 -2.05 -13.39
C GLU A 64 -3.83 -1.06 -13.61
N VAL A 65 -5.07 -1.54 -13.41
CA VAL A 65 -6.27 -0.70 -13.39
C VAL A 65 -7.03 -0.93 -12.08
N ILE A 66 -7.40 0.17 -11.44
CA ILE A 66 -8.25 0.22 -10.24
C ILE A 66 -9.52 0.98 -10.60
N ILE A 67 -10.68 0.39 -10.34
CA ILE A 67 -11.99 0.99 -10.59
C ILE A 67 -12.69 1.12 -9.24
N SER A 68 -12.98 2.35 -8.83
CA SER A 68 -13.85 2.59 -7.67
C SER A 68 -15.31 2.41 -8.08
N VAL A 69 -16.08 1.74 -7.25
CA VAL A 69 -17.45 1.33 -7.49
C VAL A 69 -18.34 1.85 -6.37
N ALA A 70 -19.49 2.42 -6.73
CA ALA A 70 -20.55 2.76 -5.79
C ALA A 70 -21.88 2.26 -6.36
N GLU A 71 -22.65 1.56 -5.53
CA GLU A 71 -23.93 0.96 -5.94
C GLU A 71 -23.81 0.11 -7.22
N GLY A 72 -22.71 -0.66 -7.32
CA GLY A 72 -22.43 -1.54 -8.47
C GLY A 72 -21.82 -0.85 -9.69
N LYS A 73 -21.81 0.49 -9.75
CA LYS A 73 -21.38 1.26 -10.93
C LYS A 73 -20.01 1.91 -10.78
N PRO A 74 -19.22 2.04 -11.86
CA PRO A 74 -17.95 2.75 -11.83
C PRO A 74 -18.13 4.23 -11.49
N THR A 75 -17.35 4.72 -10.53
CA THR A 75 -17.29 6.14 -10.16
C THR A 75 -15.99 6.78 -10.63
N THR A 76 -14.88 6.06 -10.52
CA THR A 76 -13.58 6.47 -11.04
C THR A 76 -12.83 5.26 -11.59
N LEU A 77 -11.90 5.52 -12.52
CA LEU A 77 -10.96 4.54 -13.05
C LEU A 77 -9.56 5.14 -13.02
N GLN A 78 -8.63 4.47 -12.34
CA GLN A 78 -7.21 4.75 -12.39
C GLN A 78 -6.51 3.66 -13.20
N ALA A 79 -5.74 4.04 -14.20
CA ALA A 79 -4.96 3.10 -15.01
C ALA A 79 -3.49 3.54 -15.06
N MET A 80 -2.59 2.59 -14.83
CA MET A 80 -1.15 2.81 -14.97
C MET A 80 -0.75 2.61 -16.44
N LEU A 81 -0.12 3.61 -17.03
CA LEU A 81 0.59 3.47 -18.32
C LEU A 81 2.04 3.06 -18.10
N TYR A 82 2.60 3.47 -16.96
CA TYR A 82 3.91 3.06 -16.50
C TYR A 82 3.98 3.23 -14.98
N ASN A 83 4.61 2.30 -14.28
CA ASN A 83 5.15 2.51 -12.95
C ASN A 83 6.42 1.69 -12.72
N LYS A 84 7.41 2.31 -12.06
CA LYS A 84 8.71 1.69 -11.78
C LYS A 84 8.61 0.32 -11.09
N GLY A 85 7.58 0.12 -10.26
CA GLY A 85 7.36 -1.12 -9.52
C GLY A 85 7.02 -2.33 -10.38
N ASP A 86 6.20 -2.15 -11.42
CA ASP A 86 5.80 -3.22 -12.34
C ASP A 86 6.72 -3.29 -13.59
N ASP A 87 7.10 -2.13 -14.13
CA ASP A 87 7.73 -2.02 -15.45
C ASP A 87 9.27 -1.88 -15.37
N GLY A 88 9.81 -1.65 -14.17
CA GLY A 88 11.22 -1.42 -13.95
C GLY A 88 11.69 -0.02 -14.37
N ASN A 89 13.01 0.16 -14.47
CA ASN A 89 13.63 1.45 -14.78
C ASN A 89 13.59 1.75 -16.28
N ILE A 90 13.12 2.94 -16.65
CA ILE A 90 13.20 3.47 -18.01
C ILE A 90 13.96 4.81 -18.05
N GLY A 91 14.56 5.09 -19.20
CA GLY A 91 15.29 6.34 -19.43
C GLY A 91 14.36 7.55 -19.55
N SER A 92 14.93 8.75 -19.46
CA SER A 92 14.16 9.98 -19.62
C SER A 92 13.54 10.15 -21.01
N GLU A 93 14.18 9.58 -22.03
CA GLU A 93 13.67 9.62 -23.41
C GLU A 93 12.39 8.79 -23.52
N ASP A 94 12.46 7.50 -23.17
CA ASP A 94 11.30 6.59 -23.16
C ASP A 94 10.15 7.14 -22.33
N PHE A 95 10.43 7.63 -21.11
CA PHE A 95 9.41 8.23 -20.26
C PHE A 95 8.71 9.42 -20.95
N ASN A 96 9.47 10.33 -21.56
CA ASN A 96 8.87 11.48 -22.25
C ASN A 96 8.13 11.06 -23.52
N ASN A 97 8.60 10.03 -24.24
CA ASN A 97 7.93 9.48 -25.41
C ASN A 97 6.58 8.87 -25.02
N THR A 98 6.53 8.01 -24.01
CA THR A 98 5.27 7.45 -23.48
C THR A 98 4.29 8.53 -23.05
N VAL A 99 4.77 9.61 -22.40
CA VAL A 99 3.90 10.75 -22.03
C VAL A 99 3.35 11.46 -23.28
N ASN A 100 4.17 11.68 -24.31
CA ASN A 100 3.74 12.37 -25.52
C ASN A 100 2.79 11.52 -26.38
N GLU A 101 3.05 10.21 -26.48
CA GLU A 101 2.17 9.24 -27.12
C GLU A 101 0.82 9.20 -26.41
N ALA A 102 0.82 9.09 -25.07
CA ALA A 102 -0.40 9.15 -24.26
C ALA A 102 -1.22 10.41 -24.55
N ARG A 103 -0.57 11.57 -24.58
CA ARG A 103 -1.24 12.84 -24.88
C ARG A 103 -1.82 12.88 -26.29
N THR A 104 -1.09 12.37 -27.27
CA THR A 104 -1.51 12.36 -28.69
C THR A 104 -2.70 11.43 -28.89
N ALA A 105 -2.64 10.22 -28.31
CA ALA A 105 -3.74 9.27 -28.35
C ALA A 105 -5.00 9.82 -27.67
N LEU A 106 -4.87 10.49 -26.51
CA LEU A 106 -6.00 11.12 -25.83
C LEU A 106 -6.62 12.27 -26.64
N ASP A 107 -5.79 13.13 -27.25
CA ASP A 107 -6.26 14.20 -28.14
C ASP A 107 -7.08 13.62 -29.31
N ALA A 108 -6.57 12.57 -29.96
CA ALA A 108 -7.24 11.91 -31.09
C ALA A 108 -8.53 11.20 -30.67
N LEU A 109 -8.46 10.42 -29.59
CA LEU A 109 -9.59 9.63 -29.10
C LEU A 109 -10.74 10.52 -28.64
N LEU A 110 -10.46 11.58 -27.88
CA LEU A 110 -11.48 12.44 -27.27
C LEU A 110 -11.92 13.58 -28.20
N GLY A 111 -11.15 13.90 -29.25
CA GLY A 111 -11.46 15.01 -30.16
C GLY A 111 -11.31 16.40 -29.52
N VAL A 112 -10.69 16.48 -28.34
CA VAL A 112 -10.41 17.71 -27.60
C VAL A 112 -8.96 17.74 -27.17
N ARG A 113 -8.37 18.93 -27.03
CA ARG A 113 -6.97 19.06 -26.60
C ARG A 113 -6.81 19.11 -25.09
N GLY A 114 -5.81 18.38 -24.61
CA GLY A 114 -5.44 18.37 -23.20
C GLY A 114 -4.86 19.70 -22.74
N LYS A 115 -5.29 20.17 -21.56
CA LYS A 115 -4.78 21.39 -20.92
C LYS A 115 -3.83 21.04 -19.80
N ALA A 116 -2.66 21.67 -19.77
CA ALA A 116 -1.72 21.50 -18.65
C ALA A 116 -2.34 22.04 -17.36
N LEU A 117 -2.16 21.30 -16.26
CA LEU A 117 -2.64 21.68 -14.94
C LEU A 117 -1.51 22.18 -14.05
N ARG A 118 -1.83 23.15 -13.21
CA ARG A 118 -0.95 23.59 -12.12
C ARG A 118 -1.22 22.75 -10.88
N ASN A 119 -0.36 21.78 -10.63
CA ASN A 119 -0.44 20.94 -9.43
C ASN A 119 0.02 21.70 -8.18
N SER A 120 -0.71 21.56 -7.07
CA SER A 120 -0.24 22.08 -5.78
C SER A 120 0.71 21.07 -5.12
N LYS A 121 1.76 21.57 -4.45
CA LYS A 121 2.72 20.73 -3.72
C LYS A 121 2.08 19.93 -2.58
N LYS A 122 0.85 20.27 -2.16
CA LYS A 122 0.10 19.61 -1.09
C LYS A 122 -0.80 18.49 -1.60
N ASP A 123 -0.92 18.33 -2.92
CA ASP A 123 -1.90 17.43 -3.52
C ASP A 123 -1.38 16.00 -3.63
N SER A 124 -0.05 15.79 -3.59
CA SER A 124 0.57 14.47 -3.68
C SER A 124 1.90 14.43 -2.93
N ALA A 125 2.36 13.22 -2.56
CA ALA A 125 3.64 13.00 -1.90
C ALA A 125 4.83 13.37 -2.78
N VAL A 126 4.65 13.35 -4.10
CA VAL A 126 5.66 13.70 -5.11
C VAL A 126 5.29 14.96 -5.88
N LYS A 127 6.19 15.42 -6.75
CA LYS A 127 5.92 16.50 -7.70
C LYS A 127 5.26 15.90 -8.94
N LEU A 128 4.06 16.38 -9.26
CA LEU A 128 3.33 15.96 -10.44
C LEU A 128 3.49 16.95 -11.60
N LYS A 129 3.57 16.43 -12.83
CA LYS A 129 3.16 17.14 -14.04
C LYS A 129 1.85 16.51 -14.52
N SER A 130 0.86 17.34 -14.86
CA SER A 130 -0.46 16.81 -15.22
C SER A 130 -1.10 17.55 -16.39
N TRP A 131 -1.92 16.82 -17.14
CA TRP A 131 -2.75 17.33 -18.22
C TRP A 131 -4.17 16.81 -18.06
N GLU A 132 -5.16 17.59 -18.48
CA GLU A 132 -6.58 17.27 -18.32
C GLU A 132 -7.36 17.50 -19.61
N TRP A 133 -8.19 16.53 -19.94
CA TRP A 133 -9.17 16.58 -21.03
C TRP A 133 -10.55 16.50 -20.41
N LYS A 134 -11.45 17.36 -20.86
CA LYS A 134 -12.86 17.38 -20.47
C LYS A 134 -13.69 17.36 -21.74
N TRP A 135 -14.68 16.50 -21.76
CA TRP A 135 -15.69 16.42 -22.81
C TRP A 135 -17.07 16.23 -22.15
N ASP A 136 -18.12 16.13 -22.95
CA ASP A 136 -19.51 16.20 -22.48
C ASP A 136 -19.89 15.12 -21.46
N THR A 137 -19.23 13.95 -21.52
CA THR A 137 -19.59 12.77 -20.73
C THR A 137 -18.46 12.29 -19.82
N GLY A 138 -17.36 13.05 -19.72
CA GLY A 138 -16.25 12.62 -18.89
C GLY A 138 -15.06 13.57 -18.80
N ILE A 139 -14.13 13.13 -17.96
CA ILE A 139 -12.86 13.79 -17.69
C ILE A 139 -11.77 12.73 -17.58
N VAL A 140 -10.60 13.01 -18.15
CA VAL A 140 -9.37 12.25 -17.89
C VAL A 140 -8.24 13.19 -17.50
N ARG A 141 -7.46 12.78 -16.51
CA ARG A 141 -6.22 13.44 -16.10
C ARG A 141 -5.05 12.47 -16.27
N LEU A 142 -4.10 12.85 -17.10
CA LEU A 142 -2.78 12.22 -17.18
C LEU A 142 -1.89 12.86 -16.12
N GLU A 143 -1.32 12.07 -15.22
CA GLU A 143 -0.39 12.52 -14.18
C GLU A 143 0.92 11.76 -14.27
N THR A 144 2.02 12.49 -14.13
CA THR A 144 3.36 11.93 -14.27
C THR A 144 4.27 12.41 -13.15
N SER A 145 5.15 11.52 -12.70
CA SER A 145 6.18 11.82 -11.71
C SER A 145 7.52 11.23 -12.15
N SER A 146 8.57 12.00 -11.93
CA SER A 146 9.97 11.61 -12.10
C SER A 146 10.81 12.32 -11.05
N THR A 147 11.86 11.68 -10.57
CA THR A 147 12.86 12.29 -9.68
C THR A 147 14.20 12.49 -10.40
N GLY A 148 15.15 13.16 -9.73
CA GLY A 148 16.45 13.47 -10.32
C GLY A 148 16.44 14.46 -11.49
N ARG A 149 17.60 14.64 -12.14
CA ARG A 149 17.82 15.50 -13.32
C ARG A 149 18.92 14.91 -14.20
N LYS A 150 18.73 14.94 -15.53
CA LYS A 150 19.74 14.53 -16.51
C LYS A 150 20.34 13.16 -16.17
N SER A 151 21.58 13.11 -15.67
CA SER A 151 22.36 11.89 -15.42
C SER A 151 21.89 11.06 -14.23
N ASN A 152 20.98 11.56 -13.37
CA ASN A 152 20.35 10.78 -12.29
C ASN A 152 18.82 10.79 -12.38
N PHE A 153 18.26 10.93 -13.59
CA PHE A 153 16.82 10.85 -13.80
C PHE A 153 16.29 9.49 -13.37
N GLU A 154 15.16 9.51 -12.65
CA GLU A 154 14.38 8.30 -12.37
C GLU A 154 12.92 8.54 -12.75
N ALA A 155 12.39 7.69 -13.61
CA ALA A 155 10.95 7.64 -13.88
C ALA A 155 10.26 6.96 -12.71
N GLU A 156 9.17 7.55 -12.21
CA GLU A 156 8.40 6.98 -11.10
C GLU A 156 7.11 6.34 -11.63
N PHE A 157 6.26 7.13 -12.29
CA PHE A 157 5.01 6.65 -12.87
C PHE A 157 4.42 7.60 -13.92
N ILE A 158 3.55 7.03 -14.76
CA ILE A 158 2.63 7.69 -15.69
C ILE A 158 1.27 7.02 -15.48
N ARG A 159 0.26 7.80 -15.11
CA ARG A 159 -1.09 7.27 -14.84
C ARG A 159 -2.20 8.12 -15.43
N LEU A 160 -3.31 7.46 -15.71
CA LEU A 160 -4.58 8.07 -16.07
C LEU A 160 -5.53 7.98 -14.87
N ASN A 161 -6.24 9.06 -14.57
CA ASN A 161 -7.40 9.06 -13.69
C ASN A 161 -8.61 9.55 -14.49
N MET A 162 -9.67 8.78 -14.52
CA MET A 162 -10.88 9.03 -15.31
C MET A 162 -12.14 9.02 -14.44
N ALA A 163 -13.11 9.85 -14.80
CA ALA A 163 -14.46 9.80 -14.21
C ALA A 163 -15.48 10.48 -15.13
N ALA A 164 -16.77 10.37 -14.77
CA ALA A 164 -17.85 11.09 -15.44
C ALA A 164 -17.80 12.61 -15.20
N THR A 165 -17.27 13.06 -14.05
CA THR A 165 -17.24 14.49 -13.68
C THR A 165 -15.94 14.89 -12.99
N ALA A 166 -15.58 16.18 -13.09
CA ALA A 166 -14.43 16.73 -12.38
C ALA A 166 -14.54 16.58 -10.85
N LYS A 167 -15.76 16.58 -10.31
CA LYS A 167 -16.03 16.36 -8.88
C LYS A 167 -15.74 14.92 -8.47
N ALA A 168 -16.02 13.94 -9.33
CA ALA A 168 -15.67 12.55 -9.04
C ALA A 168 -14.15 12.33 -9.01
N LEU A 169 -13.38 13.07 -9.83
CA LEU A 169 -11.91 13.08 -9.76
C LEU A 169 -11.32 13.94 -8.64
N SER A 170 -12.13 14.72 -7.91
CA SER A 170 -11.63 15.46 -6.76
C SER A 170 -11.57 14.54 -5.54
N THR A 171 -10.52 13.75 -5.45
CA THR A 171 -10.19 12.97 -4.25
C THR A 171 -9.59 13.87 -3.15
N GLY A 172 -9.72 13.44 -1.90
CA GLY A 172 -9.27 14.18 -0.73
C GLY A 172 -7.76 14.41 -0.72
N GLY A 173 -7.33 15.66 -0.56
CA GLY A 173 -5.95 16.02 -0.28
C GLY A 173 -5.74 16.35 1.20
N ALA A 174 -4.57 16.88 1.56
CA ALA A 174 -4.25 17.28 2.94
C ALA A 174 -5.23 18.31 3.58
N ARG A 175 -6.11 18.92 2.78
CA ARG A 175 -7.14 19.87 3.25
C ARG A 175 -8.47 19.20 3.58
N ASP A 176 -8.68 17.98 3.08
CA ASP A 176 -9.92 17.22 3.21
C ASP A 176 -9.82 16.19 4.36
N THR A 177 -8.82 16.39 5.24
CA THR A 177 -8.57 15.49 6.36
C THR A 177 -9.75 15.42 7.30
N VAL A 178 -10.14 14.20 7.66
CA VAL A 178 -11.17 13.95 8.67
C VAL A 178 -10.77 14.56 10.02
N ARG A 179 -11.75 14.96 10.83
CA ARG A 179 -11.47 15.44 12.19
C ARG A 179 -11.14 14.26 13.10
N LYS A 180 -10.32 14.50 14.12
CA LYS A 180 -10.06 13.49 15.19
C LYS A 180 -11.32 12.95 15.86
N SER A 181 -12.38 13.76 15.94
CA SER A 181 -13.67 13.32 16.47
C SER A 181 -14.35 12.30 15.57
N GLU A 182 -14.19 12.42 14.25
CA GLU A 182 -14.77 11.49 13.27
C GLU A 182 -14.06 10.13 13.32
N LEU A 183 -12.74 10.11 13.56
CA LEU A 183 -11.98 8.87 13.76
C LEU A 183 -12.46 8.04 14.96
N ARG A 184 -13.09 8.66 15.96
CA ARG A 184 -13.69 7.91 17.07
C ARG A 184 -14.91 7.10 16.61
N GLY A 185 -15.62 7.57 15.59
CA GLY A 185 -16.74 6.85 14.99
C GLY A 185 -16.31 5.56 14.29
N SER A 186 -15.03 5.44 13.92
CA SER A 186 -14.45 4.21 13.36
C SER A 186 -14.18 3.15 14.42
N ILE A 187 -14.22 3.47 15.72
CA ILE A 187 -13.91 2.51 16.78
C ILE A 187 -15.14 1.64 17.05
N THR A 188 -15.00 0.34 16.79
CA THR A 188 -16.01 -0.68 17.07
C THR A 188 -15.60 -1.49 18.30
N THR A 189 -16.58 -1.82 19.17
CA THR A 189 -16.40 -2.77 20.26
C THR A 189 -17.38 -3.92 20.09
N GLU A 190 -16.88 -5.15 20.13
CA GLU A 190 -17.67 -6.39 20.02
C GLU A 190 -17.97 -6.98 21.41
N GLU A 191 -18.94 -7.88 21.49
CA GLU A 191 -19.42 -8.47 22.76
C GLU A 191 -18.33 -9.23 23.53
N ASP A 192 -17.36 -9.81 22.82
CA ASP A 192 -16.24 -10.57 23.40
C ASP A 192 -15.12 -9.67 23.97
N GLY A 193 -15.28 -8.35 23.88
CA GLY A 193 -14.31 -7.34 24.31
C GLY A 193 -13.27 -6.96 23.25
N THR A 194 -13.43 -7.42 22.01
CA THR A 194 -12.62 -6.99 20.88
C THR A 194 -12.91 -5.53 20.53
N VAL A 195 -11.86 -4.72 20.40
CA VAL A 195 -11.94 -3.30 19.99
C VAL A 195 -11.10 -3.09 18.74
N TRP A 196 -11.66 -2.51 17.68
CA TRP A 196 -10.94 -2.30 16.43
C TRP A 196 -11.46 -1.13 15.59
N LEU A 197 -10.64 -0.67 14.64
CA LEU A 197 -10.93 0.41 13.71
C LEU A 197 -11.59 -0.15 12.45
N LYS A 198 -12.89 0.10 12.29
CA LYS A 198 -13.65 -0.18 11.08
C LYS A 198 -13.36 0.88 10.02
N GLY A 199 -13.40 0.47 8.74
CA GLY A 199 -13.27 1.39 7.60
C GLY A 199 -11.84 1.79 7.28
N VAL A 200 -10.83 1.06 7.76
CA VAL A 200 -9.46 1.21 7.25
C VAL A 200 -9.45 0.69 5.80
N PRO A 201 -9.22 1.56 4.79
CA PRO A 201 -9.38 1.20 3.38
C PRO A 201 -8.36 0.15 2.96
N MET A 202 -8.68 -0.64 1.93
CA MET A 202 -7.73 -1.57 1.34
C MET A 202 -6.94 -0.86 0.23
N VAL A 203 -5.62 -0.99 0.28
CA VAL A 203 -4.74 -0.70 -0.86
C VAL A 203 -3.98 -1.99 -1.10
N ASP A 204 -4.34 -2.69 -2.16
CA ASP A 204 -3.72 -3.95 -2.54
C ASP A 204 -2.42 -3.67 -3.31
N GLN A 205 -1.29 -4.07 -2.70
CA GLN A 205 0.03 -3.84 -3.26
C GLN A 205 0.29 -4.69 -4.52
N GLY A 206 -0.46 -5.79 -4.70
CA GLY A 206 -0.21 -6.81 -5.72
C GLY A 206 1.08 -7.57 -5.49
N MET A 207 1.74 -7.98 -6.57
CA MET A 207 2.99 -8.74 -6.51
C MET A 207 4.25 -7.87 -6.30
N LYS A 208 4.07 -6.55 -6.14
CA LYS A 208 5.16 -5.57 -5.99
C LYS A 208 5.76 -5.60 -4.57
N GLY A 209 7.00 -5.12 -4.44
CA GLY A 209 7.65 -4.83 -3.16
C GLY A 209 7.07 -3.63 -2.39
N TYR A 210 5.77 -3.35 -2.55
CA TYR A 210 5.09 -2.12 -2.12
C TYR A 210 4.40 -2.24 -0.76
N CYS A 211 4.68 -3.27 0.04
CA CYS A 211 4.02 -3.46 1.34
C CYS A 211 4.06 -2.21 2.23
N MET A 212 5.20 -1.51 2.26
CA MET A 212 5.35 -0.29 3.05
C MET A 212 4.62 0.92 2.43
N PRO A 213 4.82 1.26 1.13
CA PRO A 213 4.00 2.27 0.46
C PRO A 213 2.48 2.05 0.55
N ALA A 214 2.00 0.82 0.35
CA ALA A 214 0.59 0.47 0.46
C ALA A 214 0.08 0.64 1.91
N THR A 215 0.84 0.15 2.90
CA THR A 215 0.50 0.35 4.33
C THR A 215 0.38 1.82 4.69
N LEU A 216 1.29 2.67 4.21
CA LEU A 216 1.23 4.12 4.42
C LEU A 216 0.03 4.74 3.70
N ALA A 217 -0.23 4.38 2.44
CA ALA A 217 -1.36 4.88 1.66
C ALA A 217 -2.68 4.61 2.39
N ARG A 218 -2.84 3.41 2.98
CA ARG A 218 -4.03 3.06 3.78
C ARG A 218 -4.21 3.94 5.00
N VAL A 219 -3.13 4.30 5.70
CA VAL A 219 -3.20 5.23 6.85
C VAL A 219 -3.61 6.63 6.41
N PHE A 220 -3.08 7.12 5.29
CA PHE A 220 -3.43 8.43 4.76
C PHE A 220 -4.86 8.48 4.21
N ALA A 221 -5.30 7.45 3.49
CA ALA A 221 -6.68 7.30 3.03
C ALA A 221 -7.67 7.18 4.20
N PHE A 222 -7.31 6.45 5.27
CA PHE A 222 -8.10 6.42 6.51
C PHE A 222 -8.26 7.82 7.16
N TYR A 223 -7.35 8.75 6.85
CA TYR A 223 -7.42 10.14 7.28
C TYR A 223 -8.05 11.08 6.24
N GLY A 224 -8.60 10.56 5.14
CA GLY A 224 -9.22 11.33 4.06
C GLY A 224 -8.23 11.94 3.06
N MET A 225 -7.00 11.42 3.00
CA MET A 225 -5.95 11.90 2.08
C MET A 225 -5.69 10.89 0.94
N ASP A 226 -6.70 10.57 0.15
CA ASP A 226 -6.66 9.50 -0.87
C ASP A 226 -5.67 9.77 -2.01
N LYS A 227 -5.27 11.04 -2.22
CA LYS A 227 -4.22 11.38 -3.21
C LYS A 227 -2.80 10.99 -2.80
N VAL A 228 -2.62 10.48 -1.58
CA VAL A 228 -1.35 9.96 -1.08
C VAL A 228 -1.31 8.46 -1.35
N ASP A 229 -1.27 8.11 -2.63
CA ASP A 229 -1.31 6.72 -3.08
C ASP A 229 0.04 6.00 -2.97
N GLN A 230 0.00 4.67 -3.13
CA GLN A 230 1.17 3.81 -2.99
C GLN A 230 2.28 4.11 -4.01
N HIS A 231 1.97 4.56 -5.23
CA HIS A 231 2.97 4.85 -6.27
C HIS A 231 3.72 6.14 -5.94
N ALA A 232 3.01 7.16 -5.47
CA ALA A 232 3.61 8.38 -4.95
C ALA A 232 4.46 8.13 -3.70
N LEU A 233 3.99 7.26 -2.80
CA LEU A 233 4.75 6.90 -1.59
C LEU A 233 5.96 6.02 -1.88
N ALA A 234 5.88 5.13 -2.87
CA ALA A 234 7.01 4.31 -3.31
C ALA A 234 8.18 5.18 -3.77
N ALA A 235 7.91 6.18 -4.62
CA ALA A 235 8.92 7.15 -5.05
C ALA A 235 9.58 7.88 -3.87
N VAL A 236 8.83 8.25 -2.83
CA VAL A 236 9.39 8.93 -1.64
C VAL A 236 10.20 7.96 -0.75
N CYS A 237 9.74 6.72 -0.62
CA CYS A 237 10.46 5.69 0.12
C CYS A 237 11.76 5.27 -0.57
N ASP A 238 11.79 5.27 -1.90
CA ASP A 238 12.92 4.80 -2.72
C ASP A 238 13.95 5.93 -2.99
N SER A 239 13.50 7.15 -3.32
CA SER A 239 14.39 8.28 -3.64
C SER A 239 15.26 8.79 -2.47
N ASN A 240 15.05 8.28 -1.25
CA ASN A 240 15.77 8.68 -0.04
C ASN A 240 17.02 7.84 0.27
N ALA A 241 17.43 6.88 -0.57
CA ALA A 241 18.68 6.14 -0.36
C ALA A 241 19.27 5.58 -1.67
N GLY A 242 20.54 5.92 -1.95
CA GLY A 242 21.33 5.33 -3.03
C GLY A 242 21.61 3.83 -2.82
N GLY A 243 20.61 2.99 -3.09
CA GLY A 243 20.71 1.54 -3.16
C GLY A 243 20.41 0.85 -1.82
N GLY A 244 19.20 0.32 -1.70
CA GLY A 244 18.77 -0.54 -0.59
C GLY A 244 18.14 0.25 0.57
N THR A 245 16.84 0.07 0.77
CA THR A 245 16.10 0.69 1.86
C THR A 245 16.60 0.18 3.21
N THR A 246 17.52 0.90 3.85
CA THR A 246 17.87 0.66 5.26
C THR A 246 16.69 1.05 6.16
N ALA A 247 16.57 0.43 7.33
CA ALA A 247 15.53 0.79 8.30
C ALA A 247 15.52 2.29 8.63
N TYR A 248 16.71 2.91 8.73
CA TYR A 248 16.86 4.35 8.95
C TYR A 248 16.35 5.20 7.78
N ALA A 249 16.63 4.80 6.54
CA ALA A 249 16.16 5.53 5.36
C ALA A 249 14.64 5.52 5.27
N MET A 250 14.02 4.37 5.56
CA MET A 250 12.58 4.22 5.64
C MET A 250 11.96 5.10 6.74
N GLU A 251 12.53 5.10 7.95
CA GLU A 251 12.05 5.96 9.04
C GLU A 251 12.14 7.46 8.70
N ARG A 252 13.25 7.89 8.09
CA ARG A 252 13.39 9.27 7.62
C ARG A 252 12.35 9.60 6.55
N ALA A 253 12.13 8.71 5.57
CA ALA A 253 11.11 8.90 4.55
C ALA A 253 9.70 9.03 5.17
N MET A 254 9.35 8.20 6.15
CA MET A 254 8.10 8.32 6.89
C MET A 254 7.96 9.67 7.60
N GLN A 255 9.03 10.14 8.25
CA GLN A 255 9.03 11.45 8.93
C GLN A 255 8.82 12.60 7.94
N ASP A 256 9.45 12.55 6.76
CA ASP A 256 9.33 13.58 5.73
C ASP A 256 7.93 13.61 5.12
N VAL A 257 7.34 12.44 4.83
CA VAL A 257 5.95 12.31 4.40
C VAL A 257 5.02 12.89 5.47
N CYS A 258 5.19 12.51 6.73
CA CYS A 258 4.36 13.04 7.82
C CYS A 258 4.45 14.56 7.96
N LYS A 259 5.67 15.11 7.82
CA LYS A 259 5.90 16.56 7.85
C LYS A 259 5.17 17.26 6.71
N LYS A 260 5.24 16.71 5.50
CA LYS A 260 4.58 17.24 4.30
C LYS A 260 3.07 17.28 4.43
N PHE A 261 2.48 16.24 5.02
CA PHE A 261 1.03 16.10 5.21
C PHE A 261 0.54 16.61 6.57
N HIS A 262 1.38 17.34 7.31
CA HIS A 262 1.03 17.91 8.61
C HIS A 262 0.48 16.88 9.61
N THR A 263 0.99 15.66 9.57
CA THR A 263 0.72 14.62 10.57
C THR A 263 1.87 14.56 11.58
N LYS A 264 1.71 13.74 12.62
CA LYS A 264 2.71 13.47 13.65
C LYS A 264 3.17 12.03 13.53
N PHE A 265 4.47 11.83 13.31
CA PHE A 265 5.11 10.54 13.38
C PHE A 265 5.50 10.21 14.83
N ILE A 266 5.17 9.01 15.30
CA ILE A 266 5.48 8.51 16.64
C ILE A 266 6.11 7.14 16.49
N VAL A 267 7.30 6.97 17.08
CA VAL A 267 7.98 5.69 17.18
C VAL A 267 7.53 5.01 18.47
N LEU A 268 6.94 3.81 18.36
CA LEU A 268 6.68 2.96 19.52
C LEU A 268 7.86 2.01 19.76
N GLU A 269 8.43 1.49 18.68
CA GLU A 269 9.50 0.49 18.68
C GLU A 269 10.26 0.61 17.35
N ASP A 270 11.53 1.00 17.37
CA ASP A 270 12.36 1.16 16.17
C ASP A 270 13.13 -0.13 15.84
N PHE A 271 13.54 -0.25 14.58
CA PHE A 271 14.18 -1.47 14.08
C PHE A 271 15.48 -1.83 14.82
N VAL A 272 16.33 -0.83 15.06
CA VAL A 272 17.69 -1.06 15.57
C VAL A 272 17.66 -1.44 17.05
N SER A 273 16.89 -0.72 17.86
CA SER A 273 16.72 -1.05 19.27
C SER A 273 16.05 -2.41 19.44
N THR A 274 15.06 -2.71 18.60
CA THR A 274 14.39 -4.02 18.58
C THR A 274 15.40 -5.13 18.37
N TYR A 275 16.20 -5.04 17.31
CA TYR A 275 17.20 -6.04 16.97
C TYR A 275 18.18 -6.32 18.11
N LYS A 276 18.72 -5.25 18.71
CA LYS A 276 19.66 -5.34 19.83
C LYS A 276 19.02 -5.99 21.06
N SER A 277 17.76 -5.66 21.35
CA SER A 277 17.06 -6.12 22.55
C SER A 277 16.78 -7.64 22.56
N ILE A 278 16.78 -8.29 21.39
CA ILE A 278 16.45 -9.72 21.25
C ILE A 278 17.63 -10.62 21.62
N ILE A 279 18.86 -10.21 21.30
CA ILE A 279 20.03 -11.09 21.26
C ILE A 279 20.33 -11.72 22.62
N GLU A 280 20.44 -10.91 23.68
CA GLU A 280 20.82 -11.43 24.99
C GLU A 280 19.74 -12.35 25.59
N PRO A 281 18.44 -11.96 25.65
CA PRO A 281 17.39 -12.85 26.11
C PRO A 281 17.30 -14.15 25.30
N TYR A 282 17.38 -14.07 23.98
CA TYR A 282 17.35 -15.25 23.10
C TYR A 282 18.54 -16.18 23.37
N ASN A 283 19.76 -15.64 23.40
CA ASN A 283 20.98 -16.44 23.62
C ASN A 283 21.00 -17.13 24.97
N LYS A 284 20.41 -16.50 26.00
CA LYS A 284 20.26 -17.12 27.32
C LYS A 284 19.35 -18.35 27.27
N LEU A 285 18.27 -18.30 26.49
CA LEU A 285 17.38 -19.44 26.30
C LEU A 285 18.02 -20.50 25.39
N ALA A 286 18.62 -20.09 24.27
CA ALA A 286 19.27 -20.98 23.32
C ALA A 286 20.38 -21.82 23.98
N LYS A 287 21.22 -21.21 24.84
CA LYS A 287 22.24 -21.94 25.61
C LYS A 287 21.66 -22.96 26.58
N ARG A 288 20.46 -22.73 27.12
CA ARG A 288 19.80 -23.68 28.04
C ARG A 288 19.20 -24.87 27.29
N GLU A 289 18.80 -24.67 26.05
CA GLU A 289 18.21 -25.69 25.18
C GLU A 289 19.22 -26.32 24.20
N ASP A 290 20.52 -26.02 24.34
CA ASP A 290 21.59 -26.45 23.43
C ASP A 290 21.31 -26.10 21.95
N LYS A 291 20.73 -24.91 21.72
CA LYS A 291 20.40 -24.37 20.40
C LYS A 291 21.40 -23.29 19.95
N PRO A 292 21.52 -23.04 18.63
CA PRO A 292 22.40 -21.99 18.10
C PRO A 292 22.09 -20.60 18.66
N THR A 293 23.16 -19.87 19.01
CA THR A 293 23.08 -18.48 19.47
C THR A 293 23.14 -17.48 18.30
N MET A 294 22.66 -16.26 18.55
CA MET A 294 22.59 -15.16 17.59
C MET A 294 23.60 -14.06 17.92
N SER A 295 23.94 -13.26 16.91
CA SER A 295 24.76 -12.06 17.03
C SER A 295 24.12 -10.90 16.28
N LEU A 296 24.68 -9.69 16.41
CA LEU A 296 24.23 -8.52 15.64
C LEU A 296 24.39 -8.69 14.13
N ARG A 297 25.20 -9.66 13.68
CA ARG A 297 25.39 -9.99 12.26
C ARG A 297 24.48 -11.12 11.76
N SER A 298 23.84 -11.85 12.67
CA SER A 298 22.91 -12.93 12.30
C SER A 298 21.69 -12.33 11.61
N ASP A 299 21.02 -13.08 10.74
CA ASP A 299 19.63 -12.82 10.35
C ASP A 299 18.71 -13.43 11.41
N ILE A 300 18.46 -12.68 12.49
CA ILE A 300 17.70 -13.17 13.65
C ILE A 300 16.32 -13.65 13.20
N PHE A 301 15.63 -12.86 12.39
CA PHE A 301 14.27 -13.16 12.00
C PHE A 301 14.18 -14.24 10.92
N GLY A 302 15.24 -14.49 10.15
CA GLY A 302 15.32 -15.61 9.20
C GLY A 302 15.79 -16.93 9.80
N THR A 303 16.51 -16.92 10.94
CA THR A 303 17.19 -18.13 11.45
C THR A 303 16.87 -18.49 12.90
N ALA A 304 16.25 -17.60 13.68
CA ALA A 304 15.87 -17.91 15.06
C ALA A 304 14.82 -19.02 15.15
N ASP A 305 14.96 -19.83 16.20
CA ASP A 305 13.91 -20.73 16.67
C ASP A 305 12.70 -19.90 17.11
N ALA A 306 11.54 -20.20 16.54
CA ALA A 306 10.33 -19.40 16.70
C ALA A 306 9.84 -19.36 18.17
N GLU A 307 9.96 -20.47 18.90
CA GLU A 307 9.53 -20.56 20.29
C GLU A 307 10.50 -19.79 21.20
N LEU A 308 11.81 -19.94 20.99
CA LEU A 308 12.79 -19.15 21.74
C LEU A 308 12.65 -17.66 21.48
N LEU A 309 12.36 -17.26 20.25
CA LEU A 309 12.11 -15.86 19.91
C LEU A 309 10.85 -15.32 20.60
N ARG A 310 9.79 -16.12 20.63
CA ARG A 310 8.54 -15.81 21.36
C ARG A 310 8.82 -15.64 22.85
N GLN A 311 9.51 -16.59 23.48
CA GLN A 311 9.84 -16.52 24.90
C GLN A 311 10.77 -15.35 25.25
N ALA A 312 11.78 -15.08 24.41
CA ALA A 312 12.72 -13.98 24.62
C ALA A 312 12.01 -12.62 24.69
N ARG A 313 10.98 -12.42 23.87
CA ARG A 313 10.31 -11.12 23.73
C ARG A 313 8.98 -11.00 24.47
N ALA A 314 8.26 -12.12 24.61
CA ALA A 314 6.92 -12.17 25.16
C ALA A 314 6.74 -13.20 26.29
N GLY A 315 7.83 -13.80 26.82
CA GLY A 315 7.76 -14.81 27.87
C GLY A 315 7.28 -14.27 29.23
N LYS A 316 7.34 -12.96 29.47
CA LYS A 316 6.78 -12.34 30.68
C LYS A 316 5.46 -11.65 30.37
N ASN A 317 4.44 -11.90 31.20
CA ASN A 317 3.14 -11.21 31.11
C ASN A 317 3.27 -9.68 31.11
N SER A 318 4.26 -9.12 31.82
CA SER A 318 4.50 -7.67 31.84
C SER A 318 4.97 -7.12 30.48
N GLN A 319 5.73 -7.90 29.69
CA GLN A 319 6.12 -7.52 28.32
C GLN A 319 4.89 -7.45 27.42
N VAL A 320 4.05 -8.49 27.44
CA VAL A 320 2.82 -8.56 26.66
C VAL A 320 1.85 -7.44 27.05
N ASN A 321 1.63 -7.23 28.34
CA ASN A 321 0.72 -6.20 28.83
C ASN A 321 1.19 -4.78 28.44
N LYS A 322 2.50 -4.51 28.51
CA LYS A 322 3.05 -3.22 28.06
C LYS A 322 2.82 -3.01 26.57
N TRP A 323 3.13 -4.01 25.75
CA TRP A 323 2.98 -3.95 24.30
C TRP A 323 1.52 -3.74 23.88
N MET A 324 0.58 -4.47 24.51
CA MET A 324 -0.86 -4.32 24.30
C MET A 324 -1.39 -2.97 24.77
N LYS A 325 -0.84 -2.39 25.85
CA LYS A 325 -1.22 -1.05 26.33
C LYS A 325 -0.90 0.05 25.30
N ASP A 326 0.24 -0.06 24.61
CA ASP A 326 0.62 0.90 23.56
C ASP A 326 -0.33 0.83 22.36
N ILE A 327 -0.70 -0.40 21.95
CA ILE A 327 -1.69 -0.63 20.88
C ILE A 327 -3.04 -0.07 21.30
N LYS A 328 -3.53 -0.42 22.49
CA LYS A 328 -4.78 0.10 23.05
C LYS A 328 -4.83 1.63 22.95
N LYS A 329 -3.79 2.30 23.45
CA LYS A 329 -3.70 3.76 23.42
C LYS A 329 -3.76 4.34 21.99
N SER A 330 -3.25 3.60 21.00
CA SER A 330 -3.32 4.02 19.60
C SER A 330 -4.72 3.83 19.02
N ILE A 331 -5.29 2.63 19.18
CA ILE A 331 -6.61 2.25 18.65
C ILE A 331 -7.72 3.09 19.29
N ASP A 332 -7.72 3.27 20.62
CA ASP A 332 -8.67 4.16 21.32
C ASP A 332 -8.55 5.62 20.86
N GLY A 333 -7.39 6.00 20.34
CA GLY A 333 -7.14 7.31 19.76
C GLY A 333 -7.55 7.44 18.30
N GLY A 334 -8.11 6.40 17.68
CA GLY A 334 -8.49 6.36 16.28
C GLY A 334 -7.28 6.26 15.32
N SER A 335 -6.14 5.73 15.76
CA SER A 335 -4.93 5.65 14.94
C SER A 335 -4.47 4.20 14.77
N PRO A 336 -4.48 3.64 13.54
CA PRO A 336 -3.85 2.36 13.25
C PRO A 336 -2.35 2.38 13.61
N VAL A 337 -1.80 1.21 13.91
CA VAL A 337 -0.36 1.06 14.17
C VAL A 337 0.29 0.42 12.95
N ILE A 338 1.25 1.12 12.35
CA ILE A 338 2.12 0.56 11.32
C ILE A 338 3.02 -0.47 12.00
N TRP A 339 2.96 -1.70 11.50
CA TRP A 339 3.59 -2.85 12.12
C TRP A 339 4.50 -3.54 11.11
N LEU A 340 5.80 -3.40 11.32
CA LEU A 340 6.80 -4.07 10.50
C LEU A 340 7.11 -5.42 11.11
N VAL A 341 7.15 -6.46 10.28
CA VAL A 341 7.23 -7.84 10.73
C VAL A 341 8.09 -8.70 9.82
N MET A 342 8.52 -9.84 10.34
CA MET A 342 8.95 -10.97 9.53
C MET A 342 7.82 -12.01 9.48
N VAL A 343 7.15 -12.14 8.34
CA VAL A 343 6.09 -13.14 8.16
C VAL A 343 6.69 -14.54 8.00
N GLY A 344 5.90 -15.58 8.23
CA GLY A 344 6.36 -16.97 8.11
C GLY A 344 7.12 -17.53 9.31
N ILE A 345 7.30 -16.73 10.37
CA ILE A 345 7.86 -17.23 11.65
C ILE A 345 6.81 -18.04 12.42
N TYR A 346 5.57 -17.55 12.45
CA TYR A 346 4.45 -18.16 13.15
C TYR A 346 3.35 -18.49 12.15
N GLN A 347 2.63 -19.58 12.41
CA GLN A 347 1.51 -20.00 11.57
C GLN A 347 0.42 -18.92 11.59
N GLU A 348 -0.06 -18.55 10.40
CA GLU A 348 -1.22 -17.68 10.23
C GLU A 348 -2.39 -18.48 9.66
N GLU A 349 -3.62 -18.10 10.03
CA GLU A 349 -4.85 -18.79 9.60
C GLU A 349 -5.06 -18.70 8.09
N ILE A 350 -4.74 -17.55 7.52
CA ILE A 350 -4.88 -17.28 6.08
C ILE A 350 -3.50 -17.48 5.44
N PRO A 351 -3.39 -18.35 4.42
CA PRO A 351 -2.13 -18.56 3.71
C PRO A 351 -1.53 -17.26 3.21
N LEU A 352 -0.21 -17.13 3.36
CA LEU A 352 0.51 -15.94 2.95
C LEU A 352 0.94 -16.08 1.48
N PRO A 353 0.88 -15.00 0.68
CA PRO A 353 1.45 -15.00 -0.67
C PRO A 353 2.98 -15.19 -0.71
N GLN A 354 3.65 -15.04 0.44
CA GLN A 354 5.08 -15.26 0.61
C GLN A 354 5.32 -16.21 1.80
N GLU A 355 6.21 -17.19 1.63
CA GLU A 355 6.51 -18.17 2.69
C GLU A 355 7.19 -17.52 3.90
N ARG A 356 8.18 -16.64 3.65
CA ARG A 356 8.91 -15.90 4.69
C ARG A 356 9.48 -14.61 4.11
N GLY A 357 9.46 -13.53 4.87
CA GLY A 357 10.04 -12.26 4.43
C GLY A 357 9.59 -11.05 5.26
N GLY A 358 10.35 -9.96 5.13
CA GLY A 358 9.96 -8.68 5.72
C GLY A 358 8.64 -8.19 5.11
N HIS A 359 7.76 -7.63 5.94
CA HIS A 359 6.48 -7.09 5.51
C HIS A 359 6.04 -5.91 6.39
N ALA A 360 5.14 -5.08 5.86
CA ALA A 360 4.50 -3.99 6.58
C ALA A 360 2.99 -4.26 6.64
N ARG A 361 2.43 -4.16 7.85
CA ARG A 361 1.02 -4.42 8.18
C ARG A 361 0.42 -3.25 8.94
N LEU A 362 -0.90 -3.25 9.10
CA LEU A 362 -1.58 -2.41 10.09
C LEU A 362 -2.16 -3.27 11.20
N ILE A 363 -1.84 -2.95 12.46
CA ILE A 363 -2.66 -3.36 13.60
C ILE A 363 -3.79 -2.34 13.72
N ILE A 364 -5.01 -2.85 13.65
CA ILE A 364 -6.25 -2.06 13.66
C ILE A 364 -7.09 -2.32 14.90
N GLY A 365 -6.73 -3.28 15.74
CA GLY A 365 -7.48 -3.57 16.96
C GLY A 365 -6.76 -4.46 17.96
N TYR A 366 -7.42 -4.70 19.08
CA TYR A 366 -6.96 -5.56 20.15
C TYR A 366 -8.12 -6.26 20.86
N ASN A 367 -7.85 -7.38 21.52
CA ASN A 367 -8.68 -7.94 22.59
C ASN A 367 -7.78 -8.19 23.81
N LEU A 368 -8.02 -7.49 24.93
CA LEU A 368 -7.17 -7.59 26.12
C LEU A 368 -7.41 -8.87 26.92
N LYS A 369 -8.64 -9.40 26.90
CA LYS A 369 -9.01 -10.63 27.60
C LYS A 369 -8.29 -11.82 26.99
N ASN A 370 -8.34 -11.91 25.66
CA ASN A 370 -7.73 -12.99 24.89
C ASN A 370 -6.26 -12.73 24.57
N LYS A 371 -5.75 -11.52 24.84
CA LYS A 371 -4.40 -11.07 24.47
C LYS A 371 -4.11 -11.29 22.98
N THR A 372 -5.04 -10.87 22.12
CA THR A 372 -4.91 -10.96 20.66
C THR A 372 -4.92 -9.57 20.03
N ILE A 373 -4.26 -9.44 18.88
CA ILE A 373 -4.37 -8.27 18.02
C ILE A 373 -5.30 -8.55 16.85
N ILE A 374 -5.88 -7.49 16.31
CA ILE A 374 -6.61 -7.48 15.05
C ILE A 374 -5.76 -6.68 14.07
N TYR A 375 -5.45 -7.27 12.92
CA TYR A 375 -4.55 -6.67 11.94
C TYR A 375 -5.00 -6.96 10.51
N THR A 376 -4.35 -6.29 9.57
CA THR A 376 -4.64 -6.38 8.14
C THR A 376 -3.38 -6.19 7.31
N ASP A 377 -3.30 -6.91 6.19
CA ASP A 377 -2.22 -6.82 5.20
C ASP A 377 -2.70 -6.06 3.95
N SER A 378 -1.77 -5.63 3.12
CA SER A 378 -2.03 -5.01 1.81
C SER A 378 -2.15 -6.04 0.67
N TRP A 379 -2.69 -7.23 0.95
CA TRP A 379 -2.85 -8.33 -0.01
C TRP A 379 -4.31 -8.57 -0.43
N GLY A 380 -5.16 -7.55 -0.30
CA GLY A 380 -6.57 -7.59 -0.73
C GLY A 380 -7.55 -8.13 0.32
N ALA A 381 -8.80 -8.31 -0.10
CA ALA A 381 -9.97 -8.49 0.77
C ALA A 381 -9.84 -9.64 1.77
N ALA A 382 -9.26 -10.77 1.35
CA ALA A 382 -9.06 -11.92 2.23
C ALA A 382 -8.19 -11.58 3.45
N HIS A 383 -7.34 -10.56 3.35
CA HIS A 383 -6.45 -10.11 4.42
C HIS A 383 -6.92 -8.80 5.10
N ALA A 384 -8.19 -8.40 4.91
CA ALA A 384 -8.74 -7.17 5.46
C ALA A 384 -8.93 -7.20 6.98
N ARG A 385 -9.11 -8.38 7.59
CA ARG A 385 -9.24 -8.55 9.04
C ARG A 385 -8.76 -9.93 9.47
N LYS A 386 -7.66 -9.98 10.23
CA LYS A 386 -7.08 -11.20 10.80
C LYS A 386 -6.80 -11.02 12.29
N THR A 387 -6.63 -12.14 12.98
CA THR A 387 -6.27 -12.16 14.41
C THR A 387 -4.98 -12.94 14.66
N MET A 388 -4.25 -12.54 15.70
CA MET A 388 -3.03 -13.24 16.12
C MET A 388 -2.82 -13.07 17.64
N PRO A 389 -2.33 -14.10 18.35
CA PRO A 389 -1.87 -13.95 19.73
C PRO A 389 -0.81 -12.86 19.85
N ALA A 390 -0.92 -12.00 20.87
CA ALA A 390 0.01 -10.90 21.07
C ALA A 390 1.45 -11.39 21.26
N ALA A 391 1.65 -12.57 21.84
CA ALA A 391 2.99 -13.15 22.00
C ALA A 391 3.67 -13.45 20.64
N ASP A 392 2.92 -13.97 19.67
CA ASP A 392 3.41 -14.23 18.31
C ASP A 392 3.68 -12.91 17.59
N ALA A 393 2.75 -11.97 17.71
CA ALA A 393 2.89 -10.65 17.12
C ALA A 393 4.15 -9.94 17.64
N ILE A 394 4.38 -9.98 18.95
CA ILE A 394 5.60 -9.47 19.57
C ILE A 394 6.82 -10.21 19.03
N GLY A 395 6.80 -11.54 18.99
CA GLY A 395 7.91 -12.38 18.52
C GLY A 395 8.42 -11.95 17.14
N MET A 396 7.52 -11.70 16.19
CA MET A 396 7.84 -11.36 14.80
C MET A 396 8.00 -9.86 14.52
N THR A 397 7.78 -8.99 15.52
CA THR A 397 7.81 -7.52 15.33
C THR A 397 9.22 -7.02 15.02
N MET A 398 9.41 -6.39 13.88
CA MET A 398 10.66 -5.69 13.53
C MET A 398 10.60 -4.20 13.88
N GLY A 399 9.41 -3.60 13.93
CA GLY A 399 9.21 -2.22 14.37
C GLY A 399 7.73 -1.83 14.42
N ARG A 400 7.40 -0.78 15.17
CA ARG A 400 6.03 -0.24 15.30
C ARG A 400 6.04 1.28 15.31
N TYR A 401 5.17 1.86 14.49
CA TYR A 401 5.05 3.31 14.31
C TYR A 401 3.59 3.74 14.27
N ILE A 402 3.33 4.99 14.61
CA ILE A 402 2.01 5.60 14.48
C ILE A 402 2.16 6.91 13.70
N ILE A 403 1.27 7.11 12.73
CA ILE A 403 1.02 8.43 12.14
C ILE A 403 -0.29 8.94 12.75
N LYS A 404 -0.27 10.12 13.37
CA LYS A 404 -1.47 10.75 13.95
C LYS A 404 -1.80 12.06 13.25
N LEU A 405 -3.07 12.38 13.12
CA LEU A 405 -3.49 13.74 12.78
C LEU A 405 -3.02 14.73 13.85
N ARG A 406 -2.66 15.94 13.43
CA ARG A 406 -2.18 16.99 14.34
C ARG A 406 -3.28 17.58 15.20
#